data_AF-A0A653XHC3-F1
#
_entry.id   AF-A0A653XHC3-F1
#
_cell.length_a   1.000
_cell.length_b   1.000
_cell.length_c   1.000
_cell.angle_alpha   90.00
_cell.angle_beta   90.00
_cell.angle_gamma   90.00
#
_symmetry.space_group_name_H-M   'P 1'
#
loop_
_entity.id
_entity.type
_entity.pdbx_description
1 polymer ?
#
loop_
_entity_poly.entity_id
_entity_poly.type
_entity_poly.pdbx_seq_one_letter_code
_entity_poly.pdbx_strand_id
1 'polypeptide(L)'
;MSAALIGSHRALPARTVQAPTPDARSTRRLRLTKRGRVVFTTLAAIPLVIGVAVVGLSAGGAAANTAAAGATFTYITVDPGESLWQLAESIAPDADPRDVIAEIMNLNQLSTAGVEPGQRLAIPQRYAAE
;
A
#
# COMPACT_ATOMS: atom_id res chain seq x y z
N MET A 1 -22.53 -110.66 -5.64
CA MET A 1 -21.27 -110.07 -5.14
C MET A 1 -20.97 -108.87 -6.02
N SER A 2 -21.42 -107.69 -5.60
CA SER A 2 -20.56 -106.63 -5.03
C SER A 2 -20.24 -105.60 -6.13
N ALA A 3 -20.83 -104.40 -6.05
CA ALA A 3 -20.17 -103.17 -5.55
C ALA A 3 -19.07 -102.71 -6.52
N ALA A 4 -18.94 -101.47 -6.96
CA ALA A 4 -19.24 -100.15 -6.42
C ALA A 4 -19.21 -99.18 -7.65
N LEU A 5 -20.12 -98.20 -7.77
CA LEU A 5 -20.04 -96.85 -7.20
C LEU A 5 -18.90 -96.00 -7.83
N ILE A 6 -19.18 -94.70 -7.96
CA ILE A 6 -18.24 -93.58 -8.21
C ILE A 6 -18.07 -93.28 -9.71
N GLY A 7 -18.34 -92.08 -10.22
CA GLY A 7 -18.60 -90.80 -9.58
C GLY A 7 -18.35 -89.73 -10.64
N SER A 8 -19.40 -89.07 -11.09
CA SER A 8 -19.39 -88.04 -12.11
C SER A 8 -18.78 -86.76 -11.57
N HIS A 9 -17.48 -86.53 -11.77
CA HIS A 9 -16.87 -85.24 -11.43
C HIS A 9 -16.85 -84.33 -12.65
N ARG A 10 -17.97 -83.64 -12.85
CA ARG A 10 -18.03 -82.40 -13.65
C ARG A 10 -16.98 -81.43 -13.07
N ALA A 11 -15.90 -81.20 -13.81
CA ALA A 11 -14.99 -80.11 -13.52
C ALA A 11 -15.72 -78.78 -13.78
N LEU A 12 -15.91 -78.00 -12.72
CA LEU A 12 -16.48 -76.66 -12.76
C LEU A 12 -15.51 -75.72 -13.49
N PRO A 13 -15.97 -74.79 -14.36
CA PRO A 13 -15.09 -73.79 -14.92
C PRO A 13 -14.58 -72.88 -13.80
N ALA A 14 -13.26 -72.82 -13.65
CA ALA A 14 -12.60 -71.89 -12.76
C ALA A 14 -12.97 -70.46 -13.18
N ARG A 15 -13.80 -69.81 -12.37
CA ARG A 15 -14.12 -68.38 -12.50
C ARG A 15 -12.89 -67.61 -12.05
N THR A 16 -12.01 -67.25 -12.99
CA THR A 16 -10.95 -66.30 -12.72
C THR A 16 -11.60 -64.96 -12.37
N VAL A 17 -11.50 -64.57 -11.11
CA VAL A 17 -11.91 -63.26 -10.64
C VAL A 17 -10.93 -62.24 -11.24
N GLN A 18 -11.38 -61.51 -12.26
CA GLN A 18 -10.67 -60.35 -12.78
C GLN A 18 -10.59 -59.29 -11.67
N ALA A 19 -9.40 -58.98 -11.17
CA ALA A 19 -9.19 -57.92 -10.20
C ALA A 19 -9.58 -56.55 -10.81
N PRO A 20 -10.16 -55.62 -10.03
CA PRO A 20 -10.45 -54.28 -10.51
C PRO A 20 -9.12 -53.58 -10.85
N THR A 21 -8.95 -53.21 -12.12
CA THR A 21 -7.87 -52.32 -12.55
C THR A 21 -8.00 -51.00 -11.78
N PRO A 22 -6.92 -50.49 -11.15
CA PRO A 22 -6.97 -49.20 -10.49
C PRO A 22 -7.40 -48.15 -11.50
N ASP A 23 -8.50 -47.46 -11.18
CA ASP A 23 -9.07 -46.36 -11.93
C ASP A 23 -7.94 -45.39 -12.30
N ALA A 24 -7.62 -45.31 -13.59
CA ALA A 24 -6.72 -44.31 -14.11
C ALA A 24 -7.38 -42.96 -13.82
N ARG A 25 -6.96 -42.31 -12.73
CA ARG A 25 -7.45 -40.99 -12.34
C ARG A 25 -7.35 -40.10 -13.56
N SER A 26 -8.50 -39.82 -14.15
CA SER A 26 -8.62 -38.94 -15.30
C SER A 26 -8.12 -37.57 -14.85
N THR A 27 -6.85 -37.28 -15.11
CA THR A 27 -6.32 -35.93 -14.96
C THR A 27 -7.03 -35.11 -16.00
N ARG A 28 -8.16 -34.53 -15.64
CA ARG A 28 -8.99 -33.68 -16.50
C ARG A 28 -8.11 -32.50 -16.91
N ARG A 29 -7.43 -32.63 -18.05
CA ARG A 29 -6.58 -31.58 -18.62
C ARG A 29 -7.52 -30.48 -19.10
N LEU A 30 -7.71 -29.47 -18.25
CA LEU A 30 -8.49 -28.28 -18.57
C LEU A 30 -7.75 -27.54 -19.69
N ARG A 31 -8.17 -27.77 -20.95
CA ARG A 31 -7.68 -27.01 -22.09
C ARG A 31 -8.48 -25.72 -22.12
N LEU A 32 -7.82 -24.63 -21.78
CA LEU A 32 -8.42 -23.31 -21.83
C LEU A 32 -8.72 -22.99 -23.30
N THR A 33 -10.02 -22.83 -23.63
CA THR A 33 -10.43 -22.38 -24.95
C THR A 33 -9.86 -20.97 -25.19
N LYS A 34 -9.67 -20.56 -26.46
CA LYS A 34 -9.12 -19.22 -26.78
C LYS A 34 -9.83 -18.10 -26.00
N ARG A 35 -11.15 -18.23 -25.80
CA ARG A 35 -11.98 -17.31 -25.00
C ARG A 35 -11.68 -17.38 -23.50
N GLY A 36 -11.53 -18.59 -22.93
CA GLY A 36 -11.13 -18.76 -21.54
C GLY A 36 -9.76 -18.14 -21.25
N ARG A 37 -8.80 -18.27 -22.18
CA ARG A 37 -7.46 -17.68 -22.01
C ARG A 37 -7.52 -16.16 -21.91
N VAL A 38 -8.32 -15.50 -22.74
CA VAL A 38 -8.53 -14.05 -22.68
C VAL A 38 -9.10 -13.64 -21.32
N VAL A 39 -10.15 -14.32 -20.85
CA VAL A 39 -10.80 -14.00 -19.55
C VAL A 39 -9.84 -14.20 -18.37
N PHE A 40 -9.05 -15.27 -18.36
CA PHE A 40 -8.07 -15.49 -17.29
C PHE A 40 -6.96 -14.45 -17.31
N THR A 41 -6.48 -14.06 -18.50
CA THR A 41 -5.43 -13.02 -18.60
C THR A 41 -5.95 -11.64 -18.20
N THR A 42 -7.18 -11.28 -18.56
CA THR A 42 -7.76 -10.00 -18.14
C THR A 42 -7.99 -9.96 -16.64
N LEU A 43 -8.54 -11.04 -16.06
CA LEU A 43 -8.74 -11.13 -14.60
C LEU A 43 -7.42 -11.01 -13.83
N ALA A 44 -6.35 -11.65 -14.32
CA ALA A 44 -5.03 -11.59 -13.71
C ALA A 44 -4.32 -10.23 -13.90
N ALA A 45 -4.64 -9.49 -14.97
CA ALA A 45 -4.03 -8.19 -15.25
C ALA A 45 -4.59 -7.06 -14.38
N ILE A 46 -5.85 -7.16 -13.92
CA ILE A 46 -6.50 -6.15 -13.07
C ILE A 46 -5.65 -5.78 -11.83
N PRO A 47 -5.23 -6.72 -10.96
CA PRO A 47 -4.42 -6.37 -9.79
C PRO A 47 -3.05 -5.78 -10.15
N LEU A 48 -2.46 -6.17 -11.29
CA LEU A 48 -1.19 -5.61 -11.75
C LEU A 48 -1.33 -4.14 -12.15
N VAL A 49 -2.39 -3.80 -12.88
CA VAL A 49 -2.70 -2.42 -13.27
C VAL A 49 -2.98 -1.56 -12.04
N ILE A 50 -3.74 -2.09 -11.07
CA ILE A 50 -3.99 -1.39 -9.80
C ILE A 50 -2.68 -1.17 -9.04
N GLY A 51 -1.81 -2.18 -8.95
CA GLY A 51 -0.51 -2.05 -8.28
C GLY A 51 0.39 -0.99 -8.92
N VAL A 52 0.49 -0.98 -10.25
CA VAL A 52 1.26 0.04 -11.00
C VAL A 52 0.65 1.43 -10.82
N ALA A 53 -0.67 1.56 -10.83
CA ALA A 53 -1.34 2.85 -10.62
C ALA A 53 -1.09 3.39 -9.20
N VAL A 54 -1.18 2.56 -8.16
CA VAL A 54 -0.89 2.97 -6.78
C VAL A 54 0.57 3.45 -6.65
N VAL A 55 1.53 2.68 -7.18
CA VAL A 55 2.96 3.03 -7.11
C VAL A 55 3.25 4.29 -7.96
N GLY A 56 2.66 4.39 -9.15
CA GLY A 56 2.85 5.53 -10.05
C GLY A 56 2.27 6.84 -9.52
N LEU A 57 1.12 6.79 -8.84
CA LEU A 57 0.53 7.95 -8.16
C LEU A 57 1.33 8.38 -6.94
N SER A 58 2.10 7.49 -6.29
CA SER A 58 3.03 7.86 -5.23
C SER A 58 4.35 8.45 -5.75
N ALA A 59 4.68 8.27 -7.03
CA ALA A 59 5.92 8.76 -7.63
C ALA A 59 5.81 10.18 -8.23
N GLY A 60 4.58 10.67 -8.48
CA GLY A 60 4.30 12.02 -8.98
C GLY A 60 3.82 12.94 -7.86
N GLY A 61 4.75 13.72 -7.28
CA GLY A 61 4.50 14.57 -6.13
C GLY A 61 3.34 15.55 -6.30
N ALA A 62 2.27 15.31 -5.55
CA ALA A 62 1.49 16.35 -4.90
C ALA A 62 1.53 16.01 -3.41
N ALA A 63 2.14 16.89 -2.60
CA ALA A 63 2.29 16.70 -1.17
C ALA A 63 0.93 16.74 -0.45
N ALA A 64 0.17 15.65 -0.51
CA ALA A 64 -0.87 15.38 0.47
C ALA A 64 -0.15 14.84 1.72
N ASN A 65 0.31 15.76 2.57
CA ASN A 65 0.94 15.44 3.85
C ASN A 65 -0.11 14.87 4.83
N THR A 66 -0.49 13.60 4.64
CA THR A 66 -1.31 12.83 5.59
C THR A 66 -0.46 12.00 6.56
N ALA A 67 0.80 12.40 6.75
CA ALA A 67 1.59 12.00 7.90
C ALA A 67 1.61 13.17 8.89
N ALA A 68 0.59 13.22 9.76
CA ALA A 68 0.71 13.87 11.05
C ALA A 68 1.69 13.06 11.93
N ALA A 69 2.96 13.00 11.51
CA ALA A 69 4.04 12.89 12.48
C ALA A 69 4.01 14.23 13.21
N GLY A 70 3.68 14.21 14.50
CA GLY A 70 3.35 15.38 15.32
C GLY A 70 4.47 16.42 15.42
N ALA A 71 4.70 17.18 14.35
CA ALA A 71 5.41 18.43 14.41
C ALA A 71 4.46 19.46 15.03
N THR A 72 4.62 19.68 16.33
CA THR A 72 3.88 20.71 17.07
C THR A 72 4.45 22.07 16.67
N PHE A 73 3.82 22.76 15.73
CA PHE A 73 4.21 24.13 15.39
C PHE A 73 3.62 25.12 16.38
N THR A 74 4.44 26.06 16.86
CA THR A 74 3.97 27.25 17.58
C THR A 74 3.57 28.29 16.55
N TYR A 75 2.41 28.92 16.76
CA TYR A 75 1.89 29.96 15.89
C TYR A 75 1.75 31.27 16.64
N ILE A 76 2.22 32.34 16.03
CA ILE A 76 2.03 33.71 16.51
C ILE A 76 1.16 34.46 15.50
N THR A 77 0.28 35.32 16.01
CA THR A 77 -0.54 36.20 15.17
C THR A 77 0.13 37.56 15.15
N VAL A 78 0.36 38.10 13.96
CA VAL A 78 1.02 39.41 13.76
C VAL A 78 0.10 40.52 14.24
N ASP A 79 0.61 41.39 15.10
CA ASP A 79 -0.13 42.54 15.60
C ASP A 79 -0.20 43.68 14.57
N PRO A 80 -1.20 44.59 14.67
CA PRO A 80 -1.29 45.74 13.78
C PRO A 80 -0.05 46.63 13.86
N GLY A 81 0.65 46.78 12.72
CA GLY A 81 1.88 47.59 12.63
C GLY A 81 3.15 46.87 13.05
N GLU A 82 3.08 45.58 13.40
CA GLU A 82 4.23 44.74 13.67
C GLU A 82 4.90 44.29 12.35
N SER A 83 6.23 44.31 12.33
CA SER A 83 7.04 43.81 11.22
C SER A 83 7.73 42.50 11.58
N LEU A 84 8.08 41.69 10.57
CA LEU A 84 8.88 40.48 10.78
C LEU A 84 10.22 40.77 11.49
N TRP A 85 10.75 41.97 11.34
CA TRP A 85 11.95 42.41 12.02
C TRP A 85 11.74 42.51 13.53
N GLN A 86 10.69 43.22 13.96
CA GLN A 86 10.35 43.36 15.37
C GLN A 86 9.95 42.01 15.99
N LEU A 87 9.24 41.17 15.24
CA LEU A 87 8.90 39.82 15.67
C LEU A 87 10.15 38.95 15.82
N ALA A 88 11.12 39.05 14.91
CA ALA A 88 12.38 38.31 15.00
C ALA A 88 13.23 38.74 16.21
N GLU A 89 13.32 40.05 16.46
CA GLU A 89 14.01 40.61 17.63
C GLU A 89 13.33 40.21 18.95
N SER A 90 12.01 40.04 18.96
CA SER A 90 11.26 39.68 20.17
C SER A 90 11.38 38.19 20.53
N ILE A 91 11.35 37.30 19.53
CA ILE A 91 11.40 35.84 19.77
C ILE A 91 12.81 35.26 19.86
N ALA A 92 13.82 35.97 19.33
CA ALA A 92 15.19 35.48 19.25
C ALA A 92 16.20 36.64 19.38
N PRO A 93 16.28 37.29 20.57
CA PRO A 93 17.12 38.47 20.79
C PRO A 93 18.62 38.21 20.63
N ASP A 94 19.06 36.96 20.83
CA ASP A 94 20.45 36.54 20.71
C ASP A 94 20.86 36.10 19.29
N ALA A 95 19.90 36.01 18.35
CA ALA A 95 20.15 35.60 16.97
C ALA A 95 20.16 36.81 16.01
N ASP A 96 20.82 36.69 14.85
CA ASP A 96 20.70 37.71 13.80
C ASP A 96 19.26 37.72 13.26
N PRO A 97 18.53 38.86 13.34
CA PRO A 97 17.16 38.96 12.85
C PRO A 97 17.02 38.56 11.38
N ARG A 98 18.07 38.76 10.55
CA ARG A 98 18.03 38.42 9.11
C ARG A 98 17.88 36.91 8.90
N ASP A 99 18.60 36.12 9.68
CA ASP A 99 18.56 34.66 9.60
C ASP A 99 17.24 34.13 10.14
N VAL A 100 16.74 34.73 11.23
CA VAL A 100 15.43 34.41 11.82
C VAL A 100 14.32 34.67 10.80
N ILE A 101 14.29 35.85 10.18
CA ILE A 101 13.30 36.24 9.17
C ILE A 101 13.37 35.28 7.98
N ALA A 102 14.57 34.97 7.47
CA ALA A 102 14.73 34.06 6.34
C ALA A 102 14.14 32.67 6.65
N GLU A 103 14.32 32.17 7.87
CA GLU A 103 13.76 30.88 8.25
C GLU A 103 12.24 30.93 8.50
N ILE A 104 11.72 32.02 9.07
CA ILE A 104 10.27 32.25 9.18
C ILE A 104 9.64 32.30 7.78
N MET A 105 10.25 33.05 6.86
CA MET A 105 9.76 33.15 5.47
C MET A 105 9.79 31.80 4.78
N ASN A 106 10.86 31.02 4.92
CA ASN A 106 10.96 29.69 4.34
C ASN A 106 9.90 28.74 4.94
N LEU A 107 9.73 28.75 6.26
CA LEU A 107 8.74 27.91 6.94
C LEU A 107 7.30 28.25 6.53
N ASN A 108 6.98 29.54 6.39
CA ASN A 108 5.65 30.02 6.05
C ASN A 108 5.43 30.22 4.54
N GLN A 109 6.43 29.89 3.71
CA GLN A 109 6.39 30.07 2.25
C GLN A 109 6.06 31.51 1.83
N LEU A 110 6.62 32.50 2.55
CA LEU A 110 6.44 33.91 2.25
C LEU A 110 7.35 34.35 1.10
N SER A 111 6.78 35.05 0.13
CA SER A 111 7.53 35.60 -1.01
C SER A 111 8.29 36.88 -0.68
N THR A 112 7.83 37.61 0.34
CA THR A 112 8.44 38.87 0.80
C THR A 112 8.45 38.92 2.33
N ALA A 113 9.22 39.86 2.89
CA ALA A 113 9.24 40.11 4.32
C ALA A 113 8.03 40.92 4.83
N GLY A 114 7.11 41.30 3.95
CA GLY A 114 5.87 41.97 4.32
C GLY A 114 4.89 41.00 4.98
N VAL A 115 4.29 41.44 6.09
CA VAL A 115 3.26 40.69 6.83
C VAL A 115 2.04 41.58 7.06
N GLU A 116 0.87 40.95 7.03
CA GLU A 116 -0.39 41.63 7.24
C GLU A 116 -0.85 41.50 8.71
N PRO A 117 -1.49 42.53 9.29
CA PRO A 117 -2.11 42.42 10.60
C PRO A 117 -3.10 41.25 10.69
N GLY A 118 -3.00 40.46 11.75
CA GLY A 118 -3.83 39.26 11.94
C GLY A 118 -3.34 38.02 11.18
N GLN A 119 -2.25 38.13 10.41
CA GLN A 119 -1.63 36.98 9.76
C GLN A 119 -1.04 36.03 10.80
N ARG A 120 -1.34 34.73 10.65
CA ARG A 120 -0.80 33.69 11.52
C ARG A 120 0.47 33.12 10.91
N LEU A 121 1.56 33.17 11.67
CA LEU A 121 2.88 32.69 11.26
C LEU A 121 3.31 31.52 12.14
N ALA A 122 3.76 30.44 11.49
CA ALA A 122 4.44 29.35 12.13
C ALA A 122 5.85 29.80 12.53
N ILE A 123 6.23 29.51 13.77
CA ILE A 123 7.54 29.82 14.31
C ILE A 123 8.41 28.55 14.27
N PRO A 124 9.64 28.63 13.75
CA PRO A 124 10.57 27.51 13.81
C PRO A 124 10.81 27.04 15.25
N GLN A 125 10.89 25.72 15.45
CA GLN A 125 10.97 25.10 16.78
C GLN A 125 12.11 25.66 17.66
N ARG A 126 13.23 26.06 17.04
CA ARG A 126 14.39 26.61 17.73
C ARG A 126 14.13 27.96 18.43
N TYR A 127 13.03 28.64 18.09
CA TYR A 127 12.60 29.92 18.69
C TYR A 127 11.22 29.84 19.35
N ALA A 128 10.62 28.64 19.40
CA ALA A 128 9.25 28.45 19.84
C ALA A 128 9.10 28.17 21.35
N ALA A 129 10.20 28.17 22.11
CA ALA A 129 10.32 27.53 23.42
C ALA A 129 10.59 28.48 24.60
N GLU A 130 10.28 29.77 24.47
CA GLU A 130 10.41 30.75 25.57
C GLU A 130 9.05 31.20 26.12
#